data_AF-A0A949TLQ0-F1
#
_entry.id   AF-A0A949TLQ0-F1
#
_cell.length_a   1.000
_cell.length_b   1.000
_cell.length_c   1.000
_cell.angle_alpha   90.00
_cell.angle_beta   90.00
_cell.angle_gamma   90.00
#
_symmetry.space_group_name_H-M   'P 1'
#
loop_
_entity.id
_entity.type
_entity.pdbx_description
1 polymer ?
#
loop_
_entity_poly.entity_id
_entity_poly.type
_entity_poly.pdbx_seq_one_letter_code
_entity_poly.pdbx_strand_id
1 'polypeptide(L)'
;MANELEQSVKDIFVTLMTEAHSDDGAIFNVRFLDDDILPHVDCIIELIGQKDFLPFCYVQLKSTKTGYTKKDKRLKVKFSQESVTGLSSYPAPTYIVGIDEKEETGYIVSANGNDLSSFASIPTDFPINKPNRGTLWNEVNDFWYRARKIKFNSTFVESEDE
;
A
#
# COMPACT_ATOMS: atom_id res chain seq x y z
N MET A 1 2.61 -18.36 -11.29
CA MET A 1 3.68 -17.50 -11.81
C MET A 1 3.50 -16.15 -11.16
N ALA A 2 4.44 -15.76 -10.30
CA ALA A 2 4.47 -14.42 -9.72
C ALA A 2 4.57 -13.42 -10.87
N ASN A 3 3.81 -12.34 -10.77
CA ASN A 3 3.73 -11.31 -11.80
C ASN A 3 4.82 -10.29 -11.49
N GLU A 4 6.06 -10.58 -11.89
CA GLU A 4 7.19 -9.68 -11.67
C GLU A 4 6.84 -8.28 -12.21
N LEU A 5 6.78 -7.29 -11.33
CA LEU A 5 6.45 -5.92 -11.70
C LEU A 5 7.56 -5.33 -12.57
N GLU A 6 7.21 -4.90 -13.79
CA GLU A 6 8.14 -4.17 -14.67
C GLU A 6 8.73 -2.96 -13.91
N GLN A 7 10.04 -2.71 -14.08
CA GLN A 7 10.74 -1.60 -13.42
C GLN A 7 10.08 -0.24 -13.70
N SER A 8 9.57 -0.04 -14.92
CA SER A 8 8.80 1.16 -15.30
C SER A 8 7.60 1.42 -14.39
N VAL A 9 6.86 0.37 -14.00
CA VAL A 9 5.71 0.49 -13.10
C VAL A 9 6.17 0.87 -11.70
N LYS A 10 7.28 0.28 -11.24
CA LYS A 10 7.89 0.61 -9.94
C LYS A 10 8.29 2.08 -9.90
N ASP A 11 8.90 2.59 -10.98
CA ASP A 11 9.35 3.98 -11.08
C ASP A 11 8.16 4.97 -11.08
N ILE A 12 7.09 4.68 -11.83
CA ILE A 12 5.84 5.46 -11.80
C ILE A 12 5.29 5.52 -10.37
N PHE A 13 5.18 4.36 -9.71
CA PHE A 13 4.63 4.29 -8.37
C PHE A 13 5.47 5.06 -7.34
N VAL A 14 6.80 4.91 -7.38
CA VAL A 14 7.73 5.67 -6.52
C VAL A 14 7.56 7.16 -6.75
N THR A 15 7.47 7.60 -8.01
CA THR A 15 7.27 9.01 -8.36
C THR A 15 5.99 9.56 -7.77
N LEU A 16 4.87 8.84 -7.94
CA LEU A 16 3.56 9.26 -7.42
C LEU A 16 3.54 9.33 -5.89
N MET A 17 4.21 8.40 -5.20
CA MET A 17 4.25 8.34 -3.73
C MET A 17 5.23 9.32 -3.11
N THR A 18 6.36 9.60 -3.77
CA THR A 18 7.46 10.43 -3.23
C THR A 18 7.48 11.85 -3.78
N GLU A 19 6.51 12.24 -4.61
CA GLU A 19 6.30 13.64 -4.99
C GLU A 19 6.13 14.52 -3.74
N ALA A 20 6.87 15.64 -3.71
CA ALA A 20 6.92 16.57 -2.59
C ALA A 20 5.50 16.95 -2.10
N HIS A 21 5.27 16.76 -0.81
CA HIS A 21 4.01 17.12 -0.18
C HIS A 21 4.02 18.56 0.34
N SER A 22 5.19 19.06 0.73
CA SER A 22 5.43 20.43 1.18
C SER A 22 6.87 20.83 0.87
N ASP A 23 7.30 22.00 1.34
CA ASP A 23 8.69 22.45 1.25
C ASP A 23 9.65 21.51 2.01
N ASP A 24 9.15 20.75 2.98
CA ASP A 24 9.89 19.72 3.71
C ASP A 24 10.09 18.41 2.92
N GLY A 25 9.55 18.34 1.69
CA GLY A 25 9.73 17.22 0.77
C GLY A 25 8.64 16.15 0.82
N ALA A 26 9.02 14.91 0.52
CA ALA A 26 8.14 13.75 0.47
C ALA A 26 7.71 13.29 1.87
N ILE A 27 6.50 12.76 1.99
CA ILE A 27 5.98 12.23 3.27
C ILE A 27 5.99 10.69 3.33
N PHE A 28 6.48 10.04 2.27
CA PHE A 28 6.57 8.59 2.17
C PHE A 28 7.91 8.15 1.61
N ASN A 29 8.36 6.98 2.04
CA ASN A 29 9.41 6.18 1.43
C ASN A 29 8.81 4.86 0.94
N VAL A 30 9.22 4.38 -0.24
CA VAL A 30 8.72 3.12 -0.81
C VAL A 30 9.86 2.10 -0.84
N ARG A 31 9.64 0.92 -0.27
CA ARG A 31 10.57 -0.21 -0.30
C ARG A 31 9.92 -1.42 -0.95
N PHE A 32 10.35 -1.76 -2.16
CA PHE A 32 9.96 -3.00 -2.80
C PHE A 32 10.54 -4.19 -2.06
N LEU A 33 9.76 -5.25 -2.00
CA LEU A 33 10.18 -6.54 -1.48
C LEU A 33 10.62 -7.42 -2.64
N ASP A 34 11.57 -8.30 -2.38
CA ASP A 34 11.87 -9.38 -3.31
C ASP A 34 10.70 -10.37 -3.37
N ASP A 35 10.60 -11.07 -4.49
CA ASP A 35 9.60 -12.14 -4.64
C ASP A 35 9.74 -13.17 -3.50
N ASP A 36 8.60 -13.68 -3.04
CA ASP A 36 8.47 -14.69 -1.97
C ASP A 36 8.80 -14.24 -0.53
N ILE A 37 9.18 -12.98 -0.30
CA ILE A 37 9.43 -12.47 1.07
C ILE A 37 8.12 -12.38 1.88
N LEU A 38 7.07 -11.80 1.30
CA LEU A 38 5.75 -11.71 1.91
C LEU A 38 4.67 -12.08 0.88
N PRO A 39 3.78 -13.05 1.17
CA PRO A 39 2.67 -13.37 0.29
C PRO A 39 1.78 -12.16 -0.02
N HIS A 40 1.55 -11.92 -1.32
CA HIS A 40 0.64 -10.89 -1.83
C HIS A 40 1.06 -9.43 -1.53
N VAL A 41 2.29 -9.20 -1.06
CA VAL A 41 2.82 -7.86 -0.79
C VAL A 41 3.98 -7.59 -1.73
N ASP A 42 3.88 -6.53 -2.53
CA ASP A 42 4.94 -6.13 -3.46
C ASP A 42 5.87 -5.08 -2.85
N CYS A 43 5.35 -4.25 -1.93
CA CYS A 43 6.16 -3.24 -1.25
C CYS A 43 5.59 -2.83 0.12
N ILE A 44 6.46 -2.16 0.88
CA ILE A 44 6.13 -1.45 2.10
C ILE A 44 6.24 0.04 1.82
N ILE A 45 5.27 0.82 2.26
CA ILE A 45 5.35 2.28 2.30
C ILE A 45 5.57 2.70 3.75
N GLU A 46 6.67 3.42 4.01
CA GLU A 46 7.00 3.98 5.31
C GLU A 46 6.65 5.47 5.35
N LEU A 47 6.13 5.93 6.48
CA LEU A 47 5.84 7.35 6.69
C LEU A 47 7.11 8.09 7.10
N ILE A 48 7.34 9.24 6.47
CA ILE A 48 8.41 10.17 6.82
C ILE A 48 7.85 11.20 7.81
N GLY A 49 8.69 11.67 8.74
CA GLY A 49 8.39 12.80 9.63
C GLY A 49 8.00 12.44 11.07
N GLN A 50 7.77 11.16 11.39
CA GLN A 50 7.56 10.71 12.76
C GLN A 50 8.88 10.41 13.47
N LYS A 51 9.04 10.83 14.72
CA LYS A 51 10.27 10.67 15.52
C LYS A 51 10.25 9.48 16.47
N ASP A 52 9.07 9.12 16.98
CA ASP A 52 8.93 8.16 18.09
C ASP A 52 8.80 6.71 17.62
N PHE A 53 8.33 6.50 16.39
CA PHE A 53 8.11 5.20 15.77
C PHE A 53 8.05 5.37 14.25
N LEU A 54 8.13 4.25 13.52
CA LEU A 54 8.08 4.23 12.06
C LEU A 54 6.77 3.59 11.58
N PRO A 55 5.69 4.37 11.37
CA PRO A 55 4.47 3.84 10.79
C PRO A 55 4.67 3.41 9.33
N PHE A 56 3.99 2.33 8.93
CA PHE A 56 4.07 1.79 7.57
C PHE A 56 2.77 1.12 7.10
N CYS A 57 2.63 0.85 5.80
CA CYS A 57 1.57 0.00 5.28
C CYS A 57 2.09 -0.99 4.24
N TYR A 58 1.37 -2.11 4.08
CA TYR A 58 1.65 -3.11 3.05
C TYR A 58 0.86 -2.80 1.79
N VAL A 59 1.49 -2.97 0.64
CA VAL A 59 0.87 -2.67 -0.65
C VAL A 59 1.05 -3.80 -1.64
N GLN A 60 -0.03 -4.07 -2.37
CA GLN A 60 0.01 -4.86 -3.58
C GLN A 60 -0.25 -3.97 -4.80
N LEU A 61 0.58 -4.11 -5.83
CA LEU A 61 0.57 -3.36 -7.07
C LEU A 61 0.13 -4.25 -8.24
N LYS A 62 -0.70 -3.68 -9.12
CA LYS A 62 -0.88 -4.17 -10.48
C LYS A 62 -0.93 -3.00 -11.44
N SER A 63 -0.54 -3.24 -12.69
CA SER A 63 -0.58 -2.24 -13.73
C SER A 63 -1.46 -2.66 -14.90
N THR A 64 -1.80 -1.71 -15.76
CA THR A 64 -2.50 -1.96 -17.00
C THR A 64 -2.09 -0.99 -18.09
N LYS A 65 -1.89 -1.51 -19.31
CA LYS A 65 -1.74 -0.74 -20.55
C LYS A 65 -3.10 -0.56 -21.26
N THR A 66 -4.18 -1.15 -20.75
CA THR A 66 -5.52 -1.15 -21.40
C THR A 66 -6.46 -0.06 -20.90
N GLY A 67 -6.08 0.68 -19.85
CA GLY A 67 -6.83 1.81 -19.31
C GLY A 67 -8.13 1.39 -18.60
N TYR A 68 -9.24 2.08 -18.92
CA TYR A 68 -10.45 2.08 -18.08
C TYR A 68 -11.62 1.27 -18.65
N THR A 69 -12.56 0.88 -17.79
CA THR A 69 -13.88 0.36 -18.19
C THR A 69 -14.71 1.47 -18.83
N LYS A 70 -15.59 1.12 -19.79
CA LYS A 70 -16.37 2.11 -20.55
C LYS A 70 -17.44 2.80 -19.71
N LYS A 71 -18.13 2.03 -18.85
CA LYS A 71 -19.32 2.49 -18.11
C LYS A 71 -18.94 3.32 -16.88
N ASP A 72 -18.12 2.75 -16.00
CA ASP A 72 -17.86 3.30 -14.67
C ASP A 72 -16.46 3.90 -14.52
N LYS A 73 -15.70 4.00 -15.63
CA LYS A 73 -14.34 4.57 -15.66
C LYS A 73 -13.39 3.99 -14.61
N ARG A 74 -13.56 2.70 -14.31
CA ARG A 74 -12.71 1.94 -13.37
C ARG A 74 -11.43 1.49 -14.06
N LEU A 75 -10.30 1.50 -13.37
CA LEU A 75 -9.03 1.06 -13.95
C LEU A 75 -9.03 -0.46 -14.12
N LYS A 76 -8.71 -0.96 -15.31
CA LYS A 76 -8.71 -2.40 -15.64
C LYS A 76 -7.46 -3.11 -15.11
N VAL A 77 -7.48 -3.42 -13.83
CA VAL A 77 -6.49 -4.26 -13.14
C VAL A 77 -7.21 -5.36 -12.38
N LYS A 78 -6.74 -6.61 -12.53
CA LYS A 78 -7.41 -7.78 -11.94
C LYS A 78 -6.67 -8.29 -10.71
N PHE A 79 -7.32 -8.25 -9.55
CA PHE A 79 -6.85 -8.88 -8.31
C PHE A 79 -7.65 -10.16 -8.05
N SER A 80 -6.98 -11.26 -7.73
CA SER A 80 -7.68 -12.49 -7.32
C SER A 80 -8.21 -12.33 -5.90
N GLN A 81 -9.32 -12.99 -5.59
CA GLN A 81 -9.88 -12.97 -4.24
C GLN A 81 -8.87 -13.46 -3.19
N GLU A 82 -8.13 -14.53 -3.50
CA GLU A 82 -7.04 -15.05 -2.67
C GLU A 82 -6.02 -13.96 -2.34
N SER A 83 -5.61 -13.19 -3.34
CA SER A 83 -4.62 -12.12 -3.17
C SER A 83 -5.11 -11.00 -2.27
N VAL A 84 -6.36 -10.55 -2.47
CA VAL A 84 -6.95 -9.50 -1.65
C VAL A 84 -7.19 -10.00 -0.21
N THR A 85 -7.66 -11.23 -0.06
CA THR A 85 -7.89 -11.84 1.25
C THR A 85 -6.58 -12.01 2.01
N GLY A 86 -5.55 -12.54 1.35
CA GLY A 86 -4.21 -12.71 1.92
C GLY A 86 -3.61 -11.38 2.35
N LEU A 87 -3.67 -10.36 1.51
CA LEU A 87 -3.23 -9.01 1.86
C LEU A 87 -4.02 -8.42 3.04
N SER A 88 -5.35 -8.55 3.06
CA SER A 88 -6.20 -8.02 4.14
C SER A 88 -6.00 -8.73 5.49
N SER A 89 -5.39 -9.91 5.48
CA SER A 89 -5.18 -10.73 6.69
C SER A 89 -4.04 -10.22 7.58
N TYR A 90 -3.17 -9.37 7.05
CA TYR A 90 -2.09 -8.78 7.82
C TYR A 90 -2.66 -7.82 8.88
N PRO A 91 -2.20 -7.87 10.15
CA PRO A 91 -2.64 -6.98 11.22
C PRO A 91 -1.99 -5.60 11.12
N ALA A 92 -2.06 -4.98 9.94
CA ALA A 92 -1.50 -3.69 9.59
C ALA A 92 -2.37 -3.03 8.51
N PRO A 93 -2.23 -1.70 8.28
CA PRO A 93 -2.89 -1.06 7.15
C PRO A 93 -2.38 -1.67 5.85
N THR A 94 -3.31 -2.04 4.99
CA THR A 94 -3.01 -2.72 3.73
C THR A 94 -3.78 -2.08 2.58
N TYR A 95 -3.13 -1.95 1.42
CA TYR A 95 -3.71 -1.26 0.26
C TYR A 95 -3.41 -1.99 -1.04
N ILE A 96 -4.38 -1.89 -1.95
CA ILE A 96 -4.22 -2.30 -3.34
C ILE A 96 -4.03 -1.05 -4.18
N VAL A 97 -3.05 -1.09 -5.07
CA VAL A 97 -2.75 -0.01 -6.00
C VAL A 97 -2.82 -0.51 -7.44
N GLY A 98 -3.57 0.21 -8.26
CA GLY A 98 -3.59 0.03 -9.70
C GLY A 98 -2.89 1.17 -10.41
N ILE A 99 -1.96 0.86 -11.32
CA ILE A 99 -1.22 1.83 -12.14
C ILE A 99 -1.75 1.81 -13.57
N ASP A 100 -2.09 2.98 -14.10
CA ASP A 100 -2.25 3.20 -15.53
C ASP A 100 -0.90 3.59 -16.11
N GLU A 101 -0.31 2.69 -16.89
CA GLU A 101 1.04 2.89 -17.43
C GLU A 101 1.10 3.94 -18.53
N LYS A 102 -0.03 4.23 -19.19
CA LYS A 102 -0.05 5.20 -20.30
C LYS A 102 -0.16 6.63 -19.80
N GLU A 103 -0.98 6.81 -18.78
CA GLU A 103 -1.25 8.12 -18.18
C GLU A 103 -0.33 8.40 -16.97
N GLU A 104 0.56 7.45 -16.64
CA GLU A 104 1.49 7.50 -15.49
C GLU A 104 0.79 7.90 -14.18
N THR A 105 -0.44 7.41 -14.00
CA THR A 105 -1.26 7.68 -12.82
C THR A 105 -1.55 6.40 -12.04
N GLY A 106 -1.94 6.55 -10.78
CA GLY A 106 -2.23 5.44 -9.89
C GLY A 106 -3.44 5.70 -9.03
N TYR A 107 -4.10 4.64 -8.59
CA TYR A 107 -5.25 4.70 -7.69
C TYR A 107 -5.07 3.73 -6.55
N ILE A 108 -5.42 4.17 -5.33
CA ILE A 108 -5.23 3.41 -4.10
C ILE A 108 -6.58 3.03 -3.46
N VAL A 109 -6.70 1.80 -2.98
CA VAL A 109 -7.89 1.31 -2.30
C VAL A 109 -7.46 0.53 -1.07
N SER A 110 -8.10 0.78 0.09
CA SER A 110 -7.85 -0.01 1.29
C SER A 110 -8.23 -1.46 1.07
N ALA A 111 -7.31 -2.37 1.39
CA ALA A 111 -7.56 -3.80 1.43
C ALA A 111 -8.21 -4.24 2.77
N ASN A 112 -8.34 -3.34 3.74
CA ASN A 112 -9.05 -3.59 5.00
C ASN A 112 -10.51 -3.10 4.99
N GLY A 113 -11.01 -2.58 3.86
CA GLY A 113 -12.39 -2.10 3.71
C GLY A 113 -13.43 -3.22 3.61
N ASN A 114 -14.70 -2.85 3.79
CA ASN A 114 -15.83 -3.79 3.64
C ASN A 114 -16.01 -4.21 2.16
N ASP A 115 -16.30 -5.49 1.92
CA ASP A 115 -16.68 -6.08 0.62
C ASP A 115 -15.62 -6.14 -0.49
N LEU A 116 -14.43 -6.64 -0.15
CA LEU A 116 -13.40 -6.91 -1.16
C LEU A 116 -13.52 -8.30 -1.80
N SER A 117 -14.57 -8.50 -2.58
CA SER A 117 -14.66 -9.64 -3.51
C SER A 117 -13.62 -9.55 -4.64
N SER A 118 -13.46 -10.57 -5.48
CA SER A 118 -12.52 -10.47 -6.61
C SER A 118 -12.83 -9.26 -7.51
N PHE A 119 -11.84 -8.39 -7.76
CA PHE A 119 -12.01 -7.23 -8.62
C PHE A 119 -11.30 -7.43 -9.96
N ALA A 120 -12.05 -7.32 -11.06
CA ALA A 120 -11.49 -7.20 -12.41
C ALA A 120 -11.13 -5.74 -12.79
N SER A 121 -11.46 -4.80 -11.91
CA SER A 121 -11.13 -3.38 -12.02
C SER A 121 -11.23 -2.71 -10.66
N ILE A 122 -10.43 -1.66 -10.41
CA ILE A 122 -10.51 -0.88 -9.18
C ILE A 122 -11.20 0.48 -9.42
N PRO A 123 -11.85 1.07 -8.39
CA PRO A 123 -12.39 2.42 -8.47
C PRO A 123 -11.27 3.44 -8.74
N THR A 124 -11.63 4.56 -9.36
CA THR A 124 -10.71 5.65 -9.69
C THR A 124 -10.93 6.89 -8.82
N ASP A 125 -11.75 6.75 -7.78
CA ASP A 125 -12.14 7.82 -6.84
C ASP A 125 -10.96 8.32 -5.98
N PHE A 126 -9.94 7.49 -5.79
CA PHE A 126 -8.79 7.77 -4.94
C PHE A 126 -7.47 7.77 -5.74
N PRO A 127 -7.25 8.74 -6.63
CA PRO A 127 -5.99 8.88 -7.34
C PRO A 127 -4.84 9.20 -6.38
N ILE A 128 -3.64 8.71 -6.67
CA ILE A 128 -2.43 9.03 -5.90
C ILE A 128 -2.02 10.47 -6.23
N ASN A 129 -2.49 11.39 -5.40
CA ASN A 129 -2.23 12.82 -5.50
C ASN A 129 -1.98 13.40 -4.11
N LYS A 130 -1.58 14.67 -4.03
CA LYS A 130 -1.27 15.33 -2.76
C LYS A 130 -2.38 15.19 -1.68
N PRO A 131 -3.67 15.48 -1.95
CA PRO A 131 -4.75 15.28 -0.97
C PRO A 131 -4.86 13.83 -0.45
N ASN A 132 -4.86 12.85 -1.35
CA ASN A 132 -5.02 11.45 -0.96
C ASN A 132 -3.76 10.89 -0.28
N ARG A 133 -2.56 11.37 -0.66
CA ARG A 133 -1.32 11.08 0.08
C ARG A 133 -1.39 11.57 1.53
N GLY A 134 -1.93 12.77 1.76
CA GLY A 134 -2.13 13.29 3.12
C GLY A 134 -3.16 12.48 3.92
N THR A 135 -4.25 12.06 3.27
CA THR A 135 -5.27 11.20 3.89
C THR A 135 -4.68 9.84 4.29
N LEU A 136 -3.96 9.19 3.36
CA LEU A 136 -3.24 7.95 3.59
C LEU A 136 -2.26 8.06 4.77
N TRP A 137 -1.49 9.16 4.83
CA TRP A 137 -0.53 9.40 5.90
C TRP A 137 -1.23 9.46 7.26
N ASN A 138 -2.34 10.20 7.35
CA ASN A 138 -3.10 10.30 8.60
C ASN A 138 -3.67 8.93 9.01
N GLU A 139 -4.26 8.19 8.08
CA GLU A 139 -4.86 6.87 8.34
C GLU A 139 -3.82 5.86 8.87
N VAL A 140 -2.67 5.77 8.20
CA VAL A 140 -1.59 4.85 8.59
C VAL A 140 -0.98 5.27 9.94
N ASN A 141 -0.73 6.56 10.14
CA ASN A 141 -0.19 7.06 11.40
C ASN A 141 -1.15 6.79 12.57
N ASP A 142 -2.45 7.06 12.38
CA ASP A 142 -3.47 6.86 13.41
C ASP A 142 -3.62 5.39 13.80
N PHE A 143 -3.53 4.47 12.84
CA PHE A 143 -3.52 3.04 13.11
C PHE A 143 -2.37 2.68 14.07
N TRP A 144 -1.14 3.04 13.71
CA TRP A 144 0.05 2.67 14.49
C TRP A 144 0.09 3.37 15.84
N TYR A 145 -0.38 4.62 15.91
CA TYR A 145 -0.53 5.35 17.16
C TYR A 145 -1.49 4.66 18.15
N ARG A 146 -2.53 3.99 17.65
CA ARG A 146 -3.43 3.16 18.47
C ARG A 146 -2.80 1.80 18.79
N ALA A 147 -2.22 1.14 17.80
CA ALA A 147 -1.63 -0.19 17.94
C ALA A 147 -0.51 -0.22 18.99
N ARG A 148 0.34 0.81 19.06
CA ARG A 148 1.42 0.91 20.08
C ARG A 148 0.94 0.91 21.53
N LYS A 149 -0.35 1.19 21.77
CA LYS A 149 -0.93 1.16 23.13
C LYS A 149 -1.26 -0.27 23.57
N ILE A 150 -1.29 -1.22 22.65
CA ILE A 150 -1.48 -2.64 22.92
C ILE A 150 -0.12 -3.20 23.37
N LYS A 151 -0.02 -3.58 24.65
CA LYS A 151 1.20 -4.16 25.21
C LYS A 151 1.38 -5.58 24.70
N PHE A 152 2.41 -5.82 23.90
CA PHE A 152 2.88 -7.16 23.56
C PHE A 152 3.79 -7.67 24.68
N ASN A 153 3.44 -8.81 25.28
CA ASN A 153 4.29 -9.49 26.25
C ASN A 153 4.92 -10.71 25.56
N SER A 154 6.23 -10.67 25.36
CA SER A 154 6.98 -11.80 24.83
C SER A 154 7.29 -12.79 25.95
N THR A 155 7.17 -14.09 25.66
CA THR A 155 7.71 -15.14 26.53
C THR A 155 9.22 -15.33 26.33
N PHE A 156 9.77 -14.80 25.23
CA PHE A 156 11.20 -14.79 24.95
C PHE A 156 11.82 -13.54 25.60
N VAL A 157 12.00 -13.58 26.91
CA VAL A 157 12.74 -12.58 27.68
C VAL A 157 13.93 -13.28 28.35
N GLU A 158 15.04 -12.57 28.52
CA GLU A 158 16.19 -13.08 29.27
C GLU A 158 15.72 -13.43 30.69
N SER A 159 15.94 -14.67 31.12
CA SER A 159 15.70 -15.06 32.51
C SER A 159 16.76 -14.40 33.37
N GLU A 160 16.35 -13.62 34.35
CA GLU A 160 17.24 -13.25 35.45
C GLU A 160 17.58 -14.55 36.19
N ASP A 161 18.76 -15.11 35.92
CA ASP A 161 19.30 -16.23 36.69
C ASP A 161 19.50 -15.78 38.15
N GLU A 162 18.81 -16.44 39.09
CA GLU A 162 18.94 -16.26 40.56
C GLU A 162 20.31 -16.71 41.09
#